data_AF-A0A1F5JVC4-F1
#
_entry.id   AF-A0A1F5JVC4-F1
#
_cell.length_a   1.000
_cell.length_b   1.000
_cell.length_c   1.000
_cell.angle_alpha   90.00
_cell.angle_beta   90.00
_cell.angle_gamma   90.00
#
_symmetry.space_group_name_H-M   'P 1'
#
loop_
_entity.id
_entity.type
_entity.pdbx_description
1 polymer ?
#
loop_
_entity_poly.entity_id
_entity_poly.type
_entity_poly.pdbx_seq_one_letter_code
_entity_poly.pdbx_strand_id
1 'polypeptide(L)'
;MQGLEFKDLIPDRKKVGPAGNEEIAQYMSDVLPPLKIVHIAALSENSETILDSMRDARKVGERQLNRSISRPALCADVVISFAKGYLIKAASALYEGNDSDLRFYFDLTYGVGSTAGLLRTADEHARGTFGEGIASVVPTLLELFEIDTSLPTQAESIVAHFNYADKVRNLLEHEPTGVSVMEFWAKNLRSNPAAIGFFTKEYSVAGSELAIDIYKGLYQIAGPIYPPKPS
;
A
#
# COMPACT_ATOMS: atom_id res chain seq x y z
N MET A 1 -17.05 0.85 -11.49
CA MET A 1 -17.02 -0.26 -10.50
C MET A 1 -16.91 0.33 -9.10
N GLN A 2 -18.03 0.60 -8.43
CA GLN A 2 -18.03 0.84 -6.97
C GLN A 2 -18.11 -0.53 -6.29
N GLY A 3 -17.25 -0.79 -5.30
CA GLY A 3 -17.32 -2.00 -4.47
C GLY A 3 -16.39 -3.15 -4.83
N LEU A 4 -15.39 -2.97 -5.71
CA LEU A 4 -14.34 -3.98 -5.91
C LEU A 4 -13.35 -3.92 -4.74
N GLU A 5 -13.29 -4.96 -3.93
CA GLU A 5 -12.33 -5.11 -2.84
C GLU A 5 -11.20 -6.08 -3.20
N PHE A 6 -10.03 -5.88 -2.59
CA PHE A 6 -8.86 -6.74 -2.82
C PHE A 6 -9.18 -8.22 -2.55
N LYS A 7 -10.00 -8.48 -1.52
CA LYS A 7 -10.41 -9.83 -1.12
C LYS A 7 -11.22 -10.57 -2.20
N ASP A 8 -11.93 -9.83 -3.04
CA ASP A 8 -12.85 -10.40 -4.02
C ASP A 8 -12.10 -11.15 -5.13
N LEU A 9 -10.86 -10.76 -5.42
CA LEU A 9 -10.03 -11.41 -6.45
C LEU A 9 -9.07 -12.46 -5.89
N ILE A 10 -8.96 -12.62 -4.56
CA ILE A 10 -8.05 -13.60 -3.93
C ILE A 10 -8.30 -15.03 -4.46
N PRO A 11 -9.56 -15.54 -4.53
CA PRO A 11 -9.79 -16.92 -4.96
C PRO A 11 -9.30 -17.18 -6.38
N ASP A 12 -9.55 -16.24 -7.30
CA ASP A 12 -9.14 -16.38 -8.70
C ASP A 12 -7.62 -16.22 -8.85
N ARG A 13 -7.02 -15.27 -8.12
CA ARG A 13 -5.56 -15.16 -8.07
C ARG A 13 -4.91 -16.45 -7.54
N LYS A 14 -5.47 -17.11 -6.52
CA LYS A 14 -4.90 -18.38 -6.02
C LYS A 14 -4.97 -19.51 -7.06
N LYS A 15 -6.06 -19.59 -7.83
CA LYS A 15 -6.24 -20.62 -8.87
C LYS A 15 -5.17 -20.56 -9.97
N VAL A 16 -4.72 -19.36 -10.34
CA VAL A 16 -3.74 -19.19 -11.43
C VAL A 16 -2.29 -19.52 -11.03
N GLY A 17 -2.02 -19.78 -9.75
CA GLY A 17 -0.69 -20.18 -9.25
C GLY A 17 0.38 -19.07 -9.33
N PRO A 18 1.65 -19.36 -8.99
CA PRO A 18 2.74 -18.39 -9.06
C PRO A 18 3.17 -18.12 -10.50
N ALA A 19 3.74 -16.94 -10.76
CA ALA A 19 4.35 -16.64 -12.06
C ALA A 19 5.60 -17.50 -12.29
N GLY A 20 5.82 -17.92 -13.54
CA GLY A 20 7.07 -18.58 -13.95
C GLY A 20 8.21 -17.57 -14.14
N ASN A 21 9.47 -18.05 -14.11
CA ASN A 21 10.65 -17.19 -14.23
C ASN A 21 10.70 -16.36 -15.52
N GLU A 22 10.23 -16.92 -16.64
CA GLU A 22 10.18 -16.19 -17.92
C GLU A 22 9.14 -15.07 -17.89
N GLU A 23 7.95 -15.33 -17.34
CA GLU A 23 6.91 -14.31 -17.13
C GLU A 23 7.45 -13.21 -16.22
N ILE A 24 8.07 -13.57 -15.10
CA ILE A 24 8.66 -12.60 -14.17
C ILE A 24 9.69 -11.74 -14.90
N ALA A 25 10.62 -12.34 -15.64
CA ALA A 25 11.63 -11.61 -16.37
C ALA A 25 11.00 -10.63 -17.39
N GLN A 26 9.99 -11.08 -18.13
CA GLN A 26 9.26 -10.27 -19.10
C GLN A 26 8.55 -9.09 -18.43
N TYR A 27 7.73 -9.32 -17.41
CA TYR A 27 6.99 -8.23 -16.75
C TYR A 27 7.91 -7.23 -16.05
N MET A 28 8.99 -7.71 -15.44
CA MET A 28 9.96 -6.85 -14.75
C MET A 28 10.78 -5.99 -15.73
N SER A 29 10.98 -6.44 -16.97
CA SER A 29 11.75 -5.71 -17.99
C SER A 29 10.88 -4.85 -18.91
N ASP A 30 9.70 -5.35 -19.29
CA ASP A 30 8.89 -4.75 -20.35
C ASP A 30 7.66 -4.00 -19.83
N VAL A 31 7.07 -4.44 -18.71
CA VAL A 31 5.80 -3.89 -18.20
C VAL A 31 6.02 -2.91 -17.05
N LEU A 32 6.84 -3.28 -16.07
CA LEU A 32 7.09 -2.46 -14.88
C LEU A 32 7.81 -1.13 -15.19
N PRO A 33 8.87 -1.07 -16.02
CA PRO A 33 9.58 0.19 -16.24
C PRO A 33 8.72 1.28 -16.91
N PRO A 34 7.95 1.00 -17.98
CA PRO A 34 7.02 1.98 -18.52
C PRO A 34 5.98 2.46 -17.51
N LEU A 35 5.47 1.55 -16.67
CA LEU A 35 4.52 1.89 -15.61
C LEU A 35 5.12 2.87 -14.60
N LYS A 36 6.36 2.62 -14.15
CA LYS A 36 7.12 3.53 -13.27
C LYS A 36 7.27 4.91 -13.90
N ILE A 37 7.70 4.96 -15.17
CA ILE A 37 7.91 6.23 -15.89
C ILE A 37 6.60 7.03 -15.97
N VAL A 38 5.49 6.40 -16.34
CA VAL A 38 4.18 7.07 -16.46
C VAL A 38 3.77 7.70 -15.13
N HIS A 39 3.91 6.97 -14.01
CA HIS A 39 3.53 7.50 -12.71
C HIS A 39 4.43 8.65 -12.27
N ILE A 40 5.76 8.53 -12.40
CA ILE A 40 6.69 9.58 -12.00
C ILE A 40 6.58 10.81 -12.89
N ALA A 41 6.43 10.64 -14.21
CA ALA A 41 6.20 11.75 -15.14
C ALA A 41 4.89 12.47 -14.82
N ALA A 42 3.81 11.74 -14.57
CA ALA A 42 2.52 12.33 -14.22
C ALA A 42 2.57 13.18 -12.94
N LEU A 43 3.37 12.79 -11.94
CA LEU A 43 3.58 13.60 -10.73
C LEU A 43 4.25 14.94 -11.05
N SER A 44 5.22 14.96 -11.96
CA SER A 44 5.93 16.18 -12.36
C SER A 44 5.07 17.07 -13.27
N GLU A 45 4.38 16.48 -14.24
CA GLU A 45 3.60 17.21 -15.26
C GLU A 45 2.30 17.81 -14.69
N ASN A 46 1.72 17.16 -13.67
CA ASN A 46 0.43 17.54 -13.11
C ASN A 46 0.53 18.00 -11.64
N SER A 47 1.71 18.47 -11.21
CA SER A 47 2.00 18.75 -9.80
C SER A 47 1.02 19.73 -9.16
N GLU A 48 0.58 20.76 -9.90
CA GLU A 48 -0.40 21.75 -9.40
C GLU A 48 -1.79 21.13 -9.22
N THR A 49 -2.26 20.37 -10.21
CA THR A 49 -3.55 19.66 -10.13
C THR A 49 -3.57 18.63 -9.01
N ILE A 50 -2.46 17.92 -8.82
CA ILE A 50 -2.29 16.96 -7.71
C ILE A 50 -2.30 17.71 -6.37
N LEU A 51 -1.58 18.83 -6.26
CA LEU A 51 -1.55 19.65 -5.05
C LEU A 51 -2.96 20.13 -4.66
N ASP A 52 -3.75 20.60 -5.62
CA ASP A 52 -5.13 21.04 -5.36
C ASP A 52 -6.04 19.87 -4.96
N SER A 53 -5.91 18.73 -5.63
CA SER A 53 -6.63 17.50 -5.25
C SER A 53 -6.27 17.06 -3.84
N MET A 54 -5.00 17.15 -3.45
CA MET A 54 -4.52 16.83 -2.10
C MET A 54 -5.04 17.83 -1.05
N ARG A 55 -5.15 19.13 -1.38
CA ARG A 55 -5.76 20.12 -0.48
C ARG A 55 -7.22 19.80 -0.20
N ASP A 56 -7.97 19.42 -1.23
CA ASP A 56 -9.38 19.10 -1.07
C ASP A 56 -9.58 17.77 -0.36
N ALA A 57 -8.78 16.75 -0.68
CA ALA A 57 -8.77 15.47 0.05
C ALA A 57 -8.48 15.68 1.54
N ARG A 58 -7.51 16.54 1.88
CA ARG A 58 -7.23 16.92 3.28
C ARG A 58 -8.47 17.55 3.94
N LYS A 59 -9.08 18.57 3.33
CA LYS A 59 -10.27 19.23 3.91
C LYS A 59 -11.41 18.25 4.14
N VAL A 60 -11.68 17.37 3.16
CA VAL A 60 -12.75 16.37 3.26
C VAL A 60 -12.44 15.37 4.37
N GLY A 61 -11.23 14.82 4.39
CA GLY A 61 -10.81 13.85 5.40
C GLY A 61 -10.78 14.44 6.81
N GLU A 62 -10.31 15.68 6.98
CA GLU A 62 -10.30 16.35 8.29
C GLU A 62 -11.72 16.59 8.84
N ARG A 63 -12.68 16.90 7.96
CA ARG A 63 -14.10 17.00 8.33
C ARG A 63 -14.70 15.65 8.72
N GLN A 64 -14.42 14.60 7.94
CA GLN A 64 -14.95 13.26 8.19
C GLN A 64 -14.40 12.64 9.47
N LEU A 65 -13.12 12.85 9.74
CA LEU A 65 -12.43 12.29 10.90
C LEU A 65 -12.46 13.22 12.12
N ASN A 66 -13.00 14.44 11.98
CA ASN A 66 -12.99 15.50 12.99
C ASN A 66 -11.60 15.73 13.63
N ARG A 67 -10.54 15.68 12.81
CA ARG A 67 -9.14 15.79 13.25
C ARG A 67 -8.23 16.19 12.09
N SER A 68 -7.04 16.71 12.40
CA SER A 68 -6.05 17.04 11.36
C SER A 68 -5.50 15.79 10.67
N ILE A 69 -5.17 15.86 9.38
CA ILE A 69 -4.47 14.79 8.64
C ILE A 69 -3.02 15.21 8.46
N SER A 70 -2.07 14.34 8.78
CA SER A 70 -0.64 14.62 8.64
C SER A 70 -0.20 14.52 7.18
N ARG A 71 0.93 15.15 6.85
CA ARG A 71 1.50 15.04 5.50
C ARG A 71 1.79 13.59 5.11
N PRO A 72 2.40 12.74 5.98
CA PRO A 72 2.60 11.34 5.66
C PRO A 72 1.31 10.58 5.38
N ALA A 73 0.28 10.76 6.21
CA ALA A 73 -1.01 10.10 6.00
C ALA A 73 -1.68 10.51 4.68
N LEU A 74 -1.69 11.82 4.37
CA LEU A 74 -2.27 12.32 3.12
C LEU A 74 -1.56 11.73 1.90
N CYS A 75 -0.22 11.68 1.92
CA CYS A 75 0.56 11.09 0.82
C CYS A 75 0.30 9.59 0.71
N ALA A 76 0.22 8.87 1.84
CA ALA A 76 -0.08 7.44 1.86
C ALA A 76 -1.47 7.14 1.28
N ASP A 77 -2.50 7.94 1.59
CA ASP A 77 -3.86 7.77 1.05
C ASP A 77 -3.90 7.91 -0.48
N VAL A 78 -3.10 8.83 -1.03
CA VAL A 78 -2.95 8.97 -2.49
C VAL A 78 -2.25 7.74 -3.07
N VAL A 79 -1.17 7.24 -2.46
CA VAL A 79 -0.50 5.99 -2.91
C VAL A 79 -1.45 4.79 -2.87
N ILE A 80 -2.29 4.67 -1.84
CA ILE A 80 -3.33 3.62 -1.75
C ILE A 80 -4.33 3.74 -2.92
N SER A 81 -4.60 4.96 -3.39
CA SER A 81 -5.45 5.16 -4.57
C SER A 81 -4.82 4.64 -5.86
N PHE A 82 -3.48 4.70 -6.00
CA PHE A 82 -2.77 4.01 -7.09
C PHE A 82 -2.94 2.49 -6.99
N ALA A 83 -2.85 1.91 -5.78
CA ALA A 83 -3.10 0.48 -5.58
C ALA A 83 -4.49 0.05 -6.08
N LYS A 84 -5.53 0.86 -5.83
CA LYS A 84 -6.87 0.61 -6.38
C LYS A 84 -6.91 0.61 -7.90
N GLY A 85 -6.10 1.46 -8.56
CA GLY A 85 -5.95 1.47 -10.01
C GLY A 85 -5.38 0.16 -10.56
N TYR A 86 -4.38 -0.41 -9.89
CA TYR A 86 -3.84 -1.73 -10.26
C TYR A 86 -4.83 -2.86 -9.96
N LEU A 87 -5.61 -2.76 -8.87
CA LEU A 87 -6.66 -3.74 -8.58
C LEU A 87 -7.72 -3.77 -9.69
N ILE A 88 -8.09 -2.61 -10.24
CA ILE A 88 -9.00 -2.51 -11.38
C ILE A 88 -8.39 -3.20 -12.61
N LYS A 89 -7.09 -2.99 -12.88
CA LYS A 89 -6.39 -3.68 -13.98
C LYS A 89 -6.35 -5.20 -13.78
N ALA A 90 -6.16 -5.67 -12.55
CA ALA A 90 -6.22 -7.08 -12.22
C ALA A 90 -7.62 -7.67 -12.48
N ALA A 91 -8.68 -6.97 -12.08
CA ALA A 91 -10.06 -7.39 -12.37
C ALA A 91 -10.36 -7.42 -13.87
N SER A 92 -9.87 -6.43 -14.63
CA SER A 92 -9.97 -6.43 -16.10
C SER A 92 -9.25 -7.63 -16.72
N ALA A 93 -8.03 -7.93 -16.27
CA ALA A 93 -7.27 -9.08 -16.73
C ALA A 93 -7.98 -10.41 -16.45
N LEU A 94 -8.60 -10.56 -15.28
CA LEU A 94 -9.43 -11.73 -14.96
C LEU A 94 -10.61 -11.87 -15.93
N TYR A 95 -11.31 -10.78 -16.22
CA TYR A 95 -12.43 -10.79 -17.18
C TYR A 95 -11.98 -11.16 -18.60
N GLU A 96 -10.78 -10.74 -18.98
CA GLU A 96 -10.17 -11.01 -20.30
C GLU A 96 -9.52 -12.41 -20.38
N GLY A 97 -9.44 -13.15 -19.27
CA GLY A 97 -8.75 -14.44 -19.21
C GLY A 97 -7.22 -14.34 -19.33
N ASN A 98 -6.65 -13.20 -18.97
CA ASN A 98 -5.20 -12.98 -18.97
C ASN A 98 -4.61 -13.24 -17.58
N ASP A 99 -4.25 -14.50 -17.34
CA ASP A 99 -3.71 -14.94 -16.05
C ASP A 99 -2.41 -14.22 -15.65
N SER A 100 -1.53 -13.91 -16.62
CA SER A 100 -0.26 -13.23 -16.36
C SER A 100 -0.48 -11.79 -15.90
N ASP A 101 -1.39 -11.05 -16.54
CA ASP A 101 -1.75 -9.70 -16.10
C ASP A 101 -2.47 -9.71 -14.75
N LEU A 102 -3.34 -10.70 -14.52
CA LEU A 102 -3.98 -10.89 -13.22
C LEU A 102 -2.93 -11.07 -12.12
N ARG A 103 -1.96 -11.98 -12.31
CA ARG A 103 -0.85 -12.20 -11.37
C ARG A 103 -0.07 -10.93 -11.12
N PHE A 104 0.38 -10.27 -12.19
CA PHE A 104 1.20 -9.09 -12.10
C PHE A 104 0.50 -7.95 -11.36
N TYR A 105 -0.67 -7.52 -11.83
CA TYR A 105 -1.33 -6.35 -11.26
C TYR A 105 -1.88 -6.61 -9.86
N PHE A 106 -2.33 -7.83 -9.55
CA PHE A 106 -2.80 -8.16 -8.21
C PHE A 106 -1.66 -8.17 -7.18
N ASP A 107 -0.53 -8.81 -7.51
CA ASP A 107 0.63 -8.89 -6.60
C ASP A 107 1.31 -7.51 -6.46
N LEU A 108 1.35 -6.73 -7.54
CA LEU A 108 1.79 -5.33 -7.51
C LEU A 108 0.89 -4.48 -6.62
N THR A 109 -0.44 -4.67 -6.69
CA THR A 109 -1.42 -4.01 -5.81
C THR A 109 -1.13 -4.29 -4.34
N TYR A 110 -0.85 -5.55 -4.00
CA TYR A 110 -0.48 -5.94 -2.64
C TYR A 110 0.77 -5.20 -2.17
N GLY A 111 1.83 -5.19 -2.98
CA GLY A 111 3.07 -4.47 -2.69
C GLY A 111 2.84 -2.98 -2.44
N VAL A 112 2.11 -2.31 -3.32
CA VAL A 112 1.84 -0.87 -3.22
C VAL A 112 0.97 -0.57 -1.98
N GLY A 113 -0.14 -1.29 -1.85
CA GLY A 113 -1.13 -1.07 -0.81
C GLY A 113 -0.61 -1.37 0.59
N SER A 114 0.10 -2.50 0.77
CA SER A 114 0.65 -2.89 2.09
C SER A 114 1.74 -1.91 2.56
N THR A 115 2.57 -1.40 1.64
CA THR A 115 3.63 -0.43 1.97
C THR A 115 3.05 0.90 2.46
N ALA A 116 2.11 1.48 1.70
CA ALA A 116 1.46 2.73 2.09
C ALA A 116 0.53 2.55 3.31
N GLY A 117 -0.15 1.41 3.39
CA GLY A 117 -0.98 1.03 4.53
C GLY A 117 -0.17 0.96 5.83
N LEU A 118 1.07 0.46 5.80
CA LEU A 118 1.92 0.42 6.99
C LEU A 118 2.26 1.82 7.51
N LEU A 119 2.58 2.76 6.61
CA LEU A 119 2.82 4.15 6.99
C LEU A 119 1.55 4.78 7.58
N ARG A 120 0.39 4.48 7.00
CA ARG A 120 -0.90 4.91 7.54
C ARG A 120 -1.08 4.40 8.97
N THR A 121 -0.87 3.11 9.21
CA THR A 121 -0.92 2.49 10.54
C THR A 121 0.05 3.16 11.52
N ALA A 122 1.28 3.46 11.11
CA ALA A 122 2.25 4.15 11.94
C ALA A 122 1.79 5.56 12.35
N ASP A 123 1.25 6.35 11.41
CA ASP A 123 0.72 7.69 11.70
C ASP A 123 -0.47 7.65 12.66
N GLU A 124 -1.36 6.69 12.43
CA GLU A 124 -2.56 6.51 13.20
C GLU A 124 -2.28 6.07 14.64
N HIS A 125 -1.24 5.25 14.82
CA HIS A 125 -0.71 4.83 16.13
C HIS A 125 0.01 5.97 16.84
N ALA A 126 0.83 6.75 16.12
CA ALA A 126 1.48 7.96 16.65
C ALA A 126 0.47 8.98 17.22
N ARG A 127 -0.77 8.93 16.72
CA ARG A 127 -1.84 9.87 17.06
C ARG A 127 -2.88 9.28 18.01
N GLY A 128 -2.64 8.07 18.52
CA GLY A 128 -3.50 7.43 19.52
C GLY A 128 -4.86 6.98 18.99
N THR A 129 -4.96 6.71 17.68
CA THR A 129 -6.22 6.31 17.01
C THR A 129 -6.14 4.93 16.38
N PHE A 130 -5.04 4.23 16.60
CA PHE A 130 -4.85 2.87 16.17
C PHE A 130 -5.72 1.93 17.02
N GLY A 131 -6.51 1.09 16.36
CA GLY A 131 -7.35 0.09 17.02
C GLY A 131 -8.81 0.06 16.55
N GLU A 132 -9.34 1.16 16.01
CA GLU A 132 -10.78 1.26 15.63
C GLU A 132 -11.19 0.32 14.48
N GLY A 133 -10.22 -0.25 13.74
CA GLY A 133 -10.48 -1.14 12.60
C GLY A 133 -9.61 -2.39 12.51
N ILE A 134 -8.80 -2.71 13.53
CA ILE A 134 -7.88 -3.88 13.46
C ILE A 134 -8.66 -5.20 13.45
N ALA A 135 -9.69 -5.30 14.30
CA ALA A 135 -10.47 -6.53 14.45
C ALA A 135 -11.21 -6.94 13.16
N SER A 136 -11.53 -5.99 12.28
CA SER A 136 -12.15 -6.28 10.98
C SER A 136 -11.15 -6.67 9.89
N VAL A 137 -9.87 -6.33 10.05
CA VAL A 137 -8.82 -6.60 9.05
C VAL A 137 -8.07 -7.90 9.34
N VAL A 138 -7.90 -8.28 10.60
CA VAL A 138 -7.16 -9.50 11.00
C VAL A 138 -7.71 -10.78 10.31
N PRO A 139 -9.03 -11.04 10.24
CA PRO A 139 -9.53 -12.24 9.59
C PRO A 139 -9.11 -12.36 8.12
N THR A 140 -9.17 -11.24 7.36
CA THR A 140 -8.75 -11.21 5.96
C THR A 140 -7.26 -11.45 5.80
N LEU A 141 -6.42 -10.92 6.71
CA LEU A 141 -4.98 -11.18 6.68
C LEU A 141 -4.67 -12.65 6.98
N LEU A 142 -5.34 -13.26 7.95
CA LEU A 142 -5.15 -14.68 8.24
C LEU A 142 -5.52 -15.57 7.06
N GLU A 143 -6.63 -15.28 6.39
CA GLU A 143 -7.03 -15.97 5.16
C GLU A 143 -6.02 -15.80 4.03
N LEU A 144 -5.48 -14.59 3.88
CA LEU A 144 -4.45 -14.27 2.89
C LEU A 144 -3.19 -15.11 3.08
N PHE A 145 -2.75 -15.24 4.33
CA PHE A 145 -1.53 -15.96 4.70
C PHE A 145 -1.76 -17.44 5.01
N GLU A 146 -2.98 -17.94 4.78
CA GLU A 146 -3.37 -19.33 5.02
C GLU A 146 -3.11 -19.76 6.47
N ILE A 147 -3.27 -18.81 7.39
CA ILE A 147 -3.15 -19.01 8.82
C ILE A 147 -4.54 -19.36 9.38
N ASP A 148 -4.57 -20.27 10.35
CA ASP A 148 -5.79 -20.64 11.08
C ASP A 148 -6.55 -19.40 11.58
N THR A 149 -7.85 -19.34 11.27
CA THR A 149 -8.73 -18.22 11.63
C THR A 149 -9.43 -18.42 12.97
N SER A 150 -9.00 -19.38 13.80
CA SER A 150 -9.54 -19.55 15.14
C SER A 150 -9.40 -18.29 16.02
N LEU A 151 -10.30 -18.13 16.99
CA LEU A 151 -10.30 -16.98 17.90
C LEU A 151 -8.98 -16.79 18.65
N PRO A 152 -8.29 -17.84 19.15
CA PRO A 152 -6.96 -17.69 19.75
C PRO A 152 -5.93 -17.11 18.77
N THR A 153 -5.88 -17.63 17.55
CA THR A 153 -4.94 -17.16 16.52
C THR A 153 -5.24 -15.73 16.08
N GLN A 154 -6.52 -15.34 16.01
CA GLN A 154 -6.92 -13.94 15.80
C GLN A 154 -6.43 -13.04 16.94
N ALA A 155 -6.61 -13.45 18.20
CA ALA A 155 -6.17 -12.66 19.35
C ALA A 155 -4.64 -12.48 19.38
N GLU A 156 -3.87 -13.55 19.14
CA GLU A 156 -2.42 -13.49 19.02
C GLU A 156 -1.97 -12.57 17.88
N SER A 157 -2.66 -12.65 16.74
CA SER A 157 -2.37 -11.81 15.57
C SER A 157 -2.67 -10.34 15.84
N ILE A 158 -3.75 -10.03 16.55
CA ILE A 158 -4.05 -8.66 16.98
C ILE A 158 -2.92 -8.13 17.86
N VAL A 159 -2.47 -8.88 18.87
CA VAL A 159 -1.37 -8.48 19.74
C VAL A 159 -0.07 -8.28 18.95
N ALA A 160 0.24 -9.17 18.01
CA ALA A 160 1.39 -9.03 17.13
C ALA A 160 1.30 -7.75 16.27
N HIS A 161 0.11 -7.40 15.78
CA HIS A 161 -0.13 -6.15 15.05
C HIS A 161 0.11 -4.92 15.92
N PHE A 162 -0.31 -4.92 17.19
CA PHE A 162 -0.02 -3.81 18.12
C PHE A 162 1.48 -3.65 18.36
N ASN A 163 2.20 -4.75 18.64
CA ASN A 163 3.66 -4.69 18.83
C ASN A 163 4.38 -4.21 17.56
N TYR A 164 3.89 -4.62 16.39
CA TYR A 164 4.45 -4.18 15.11
C TYR A 164 4.16 -2.70 14.85
N ALA A 165 2.95 -2.22 15.19
CA ALA A 165 2.56 -0.82 15.10
C ALA A 165 3.42 0.08 16.00
N ASP A 166 3.74 -0.34 17.22
CA ASP A 166 4.69 0.37 18.10
C ASP A 166 6.07 0.51 17.44
N LYS A 167 6.57 -0.57 16.82
CA LYS A 167 7.86 -0.54 16.13
C LYS A 167 7.88 0.46 14.97
N VAL A 168 6.83 0.49 14.14
CA VAL A 168 6.77 1.41 12.99
C VAL A 168 6.42 2.84 13.39
N ARG A 169 5.65 3.04 14.46
CA ARG A 169 5.45 4.36 15.08
C ARG A 169 6.78 4.95 15.50
N ASN A 170 7.62 4.18 16.20
CA ASN A 170 8.93 4.65 16.63
C ASN A 170 9.80 5.08 15.44
N LEU A 171 9.75 4.39 14.30
CA LEU A 171 10.44 4.83 13.09
C LEU A 171 9.93 6.19 12.60
N LEU A 172 8.61 6.38 12.55
CA LEU A 172 7.98 7.63 12.12
C LEU A 172 8.31 8.80 13.07
N GLU A 173 8.43 8.56 14.37
CA GLU A 173 8.83 9.58 15.35
C GLU A 173 10.27 10.08 15.13
N HIS A 174 11.19 9.18 14.76
CA HIS A 174 12.59 9.53 14.49
C HIS A 174 12.78 10.17 13.11
N GLU A 175 11.94 9.79 12.15
CA GLU A 175 12.02 10.23 10.76
C GLU A 175 10.59 10.61 10.28
N PRO A 176 10.15 11.86 10.52
CA PRO A 176 8.76 12.28 10.29
C PRO A 176 8.32 12.39 8.84
N THR A 177 9.21 12.14 7.86
CA THR A 177 8.79 12.02 6.47
C THR A 177 8.15 10.67 6.18
N GLY A 178 8.33 9.65 7.03
CA GLY A 178 7.68 8.34 6.84
C GLY A 178 8.31 7.46 5.76
N VAL A 179 9.34 7.93 5.07
CA VAL A 179 10.08 7.16 4.06
C VAL A 179 10.73 5.93 4.69
N SER A 180 11.31 6.08 5.88
CA SER A 180 11.94 4.98 6.62
C SER A 180 10.97 3.85 6.97
N VAL A 181 9.69 4.16 7.24
CA VAL A 181 8.65 3.16 7.50
C VAL A 181 8.37 2.34 6.24
N MET A 182 8.27 3.01 5.09
CA MET A 182 8.02 2.33 3.81
C MET A 182 9.23 1.48 3.38
N GLU A 183 10.45 2.01 3.52
CA GLU A 183 11.69 1.28 3.22
C GLU A 183 11.88 0.06 4.14
N PHE A 184 11.48 0.17 5.40
CA PHE A 184 11.44 -0.96 6.34
C PHE A 184 10.51 -2.08 5.84
N TRP A 185 9.32 -1.76 5.34
CA TRP A 185 8.42 -2.77 4.78
C TRP A 185 8.96 -3.39 3.49
N ALA A 186 9.48 -2.58 2.57
CA ALA A 186 10.09 -3.07 1.33
C ALA A 186 11.25 -4.04 1.63
N LYS A 187 12.04 -3.77 2.68
CA LYS A 187 13.07 -4.69 3.15
C LYS A 187 12.46 -5.98 3.69
N ASN A 188 11.40 -5.89 4.49
CA ASN A 188 10.72 -7.06 5.04
C ASN A 188 10.17 -7.98 3.93
N LEU A 189 9.50 -7.42 2.91
CA LEU A 189 9.02 -8.20 1.74
C LEU A 189 10.15 -8.91 0.99
N ARG A 190 11.34 -8.30 0.89
CA ARG A 190 12.51 -8.94 0.26
C ARG A 190 13.08 -10.09 1.08
N SER A 191 13.14 -9.94 2.40
CA SER A 191 13.88 -10.86 3.28
C SER A 191 13.01 -11.90 3.99
N ASN A 192 11.70 -11.71 4.03
CA ASN A 192 10.79 -12.55 4.81
C ASN A 192 9.75 -13.23 3.89
N PRO A 193 9.94 -14.52 3.54
CA PRO A 193 8.99 -15.28 2.75
C PRO A 193 7.57 -15.32 3.36
N ALA A 194 7.45 -15.30 4.68
CA ALA A 194 6.14 -15.31 5.35
C ALA A 194 5.34 -14.03 5.09
N ALA A 195 6.00 -12.91 4.79
CA ALA A 195 5.35 -11.66 4.41
C ALA A 195 4.82 -11.66 2.96
N ILE A 196 5.18 -12.67 2.16
CA ILE A 196 4.79 -12.80 0.74
C ILE A 196 3.63 -13.77 0.55
N GLY A 197 3.43 -14.75 1.44
CA GLY A 197 2.33 -15.72 1.30
C GLY A 197 2.35 -16.41 -0.08
N PHE A 198 1.22 -16.39 -0.79
CA PHE A 198 1.06 -16.99 -2.13
C PHE A 198 1.40 -16.02 -3.29
N PHE A 199 1.79 -14.77 -3.01
CA PHE A 199 2.12 -13.80 -4.03
C PHE A 199 3.44 -14.12 -4.74
N THR A 200 3.59 -13.65 -5.97
CA THR A 200 4.88 -13.57 -6.64
C THR A 200 5.72 -12.50 -5.95
N LYS A 201 6.85 -12.91 -5.39
CA LYS A 201 7.72 -12.06 -4.57
C LYS A 201 8.19 -10.83 -5.33
N GLU A 202 8.64 -11.02 -6.56
CA GLU A 202 9.23 -9.99 -7.42
C GLU A 202 8.23 -8.88 -7.70
N TYR A 203 6.97 -9.23 -8.00
CA TYR A 203 5.90 -8.26 -8.24
C TYR A 203 5.51 -7.52 -6.95
N SER A 204 5.42 -8.23 -5.82
CA SER A 204 5.13 -7.61 -4.52
C SER A 204 6.21 -6.62 -4.09
N VAL A 205 7.49 -7.00 -4.26
CA VAL A 205 8.64 -6.13 -3.96
C VAL A 205 8.66 -4.94 -4.91
N ALA A 206 8.45 -5.16 -6.21
CA ALA A 206 8.37 -4.09 -7.20
C ALA A 206 7.26 -3.08 -6.89
N GLY A 207 6.10 -3.55 -6.43
CA GLY A 207 4.99 -2.70 -6.00
C GLY A 207 5.36 -1.87 -4.78
N SER A 208 6.07 -2.45 -3.83
CA SER A 208 6.58 -1.74 -2.65
C SER A 208 7.56 -0.63 -3.00
N GLU A 209 8.49 -0.90 -3.92
CA GLU A 209 9.44 0.11 -4.43
C GLU A 209 8.73 1.23 -5.19
N LEU A 210 7.80 0.88 -6.07
CA LEU A 210 6.99 1.86 -6.79
C LEU A 210 6.20 2.75 -5.84
N ALA A 211 5.65 2.20 -4.76
CA ALA A 211 4.99 2.99 -3.73
C ALA A 211 5.93 4.00 -3.06
N ILE A 212 7.17 3.61 -2.76
CA ILE A 212 8.18 4.51 -2.19
C ILE A 212 8.51 5.65 -3.16
N ASP A 213 8.69 5.33 -4.44
CA ASP A 213 9.04 6.34 -5.46
C ASP A 213 7.90 7.34 -5.67
N ILE A 214 6.66 6.86 -5.81
CA ILE A 214 5.47 7.71 -5.91
C ILE A 214 5.33 8.55 -4.64
N TYR A 215 5.50 7.95 -3.46
CA TYR A 215 5.40 8.63 -2.18
C TYR A 215 6.40 9.78 -2.07
N LYS A 216 7.67 9.57 -2.43
CA LYS A 216 8.72 10.61 -2.37
C LYS A 216 8.33 11.82 -3.23
N GLY A 217 7.80 11.59 -4.44
CA GLY A 217 7.30 12.66 -5.31
C GLY A 217 6.09 13.39 -4.72
N LEU A 218 5.08 12.65 -4.25
CA LEU A 218 3.89 13.22 -3.60
C LEU A 218 4.25 14.02 -2.36
N TYR A 219 5.18 13.53 -1.55
CA TYR A 219 5.62 14.21 -0.35
C TYR A 219 6.15 15.58 -0.72
N GLN A 220 7.06 15.68 -1.70
CA GLN A 220 7.59 16.96 -2.18
C GLN A 220 6.48 17.91 -2.64
N ILE A 221 5.54 17.42 -3.47
CA ILE A 221 4.38 18.20 -3.95
C ILE A 221 3.54 18.72 -2.78
N ALA A 222 3.31 17.91 -1.75
CA ALA A 222 2.45 18.26 -0.62
C ALA A 222 3.04 19.31 0.34
N GLY A 223 4.30 19.71 0.18
CA GLY A 223 4.99 20.67 1.06
C GLY A 223 4.19 21.95 1.36
N PRO A 224 3.65 22.65 0.34
CA PRO A 224 2.86 23.86 0.53
C PRO A 224 1.54 23.66 1.32
N ILE A 225 1.02 22.44 1.45
CA ILE A 225 -0.17 22.15 2.27
C ILE A 225 0.16 22.21 3.77
N TYR A 226 1.42 21.92 4.12
CA TYR A 226 1.92 21.79 5.48
C TYR A 226 3.07 22.77 5.72
N PRO A 227 2.79 24.08 5.72
CA PRO A 227 3.83 25.06 5.97
C PRO A 227 4.48 24.81 7.34
N PRO A 228 5.79 25.03 7.48
CA PRO A 228 6.45 24.94 8.78
C PRO A 228 5.72 25.84 9.79
N LYS A 229 5.56 25.35 11.03
CA LYS A 229 5.03 26.20 12.09
C LYS A 229 5.95 27.42 12.22
N PRO A 230 5.42 28.66 12.26
CA PRO A 230 6.25 29.81 12.56
C PRO A 230 6.89 29.59 13.93
N SER A 231 8.22 29.73 13.96
CA SER A 231 9.07 29.69 15.15
C SER A 231 8.75 30.82 16.11
#